data_AF-A0A1B6DYV6-F1
#
_entry.id   AF-A0A1B6DYV6-F1
#
_cell.length_a   1.000
_cell.length_b   1.000
_cell.length_c   1.000
_cell.angle_alpha   90.00
_cell.angle_beta   90.00
_cell.angle_gamma   90.00
#
_symmetry.space_group_name_H-M   'P 1'
#
loop_
_entity.id
_entity.type
_entity.pdbx_description
1 polymer ?
#
loop_
_entity_poly.entity_id
_entity_poly.type
_entity_poly.pdbx_seq_one_letter_code
_entity_poly.pdbx_strand_id
1 'polypeptide(L)'
;MSLTSRKLFSSCLQLPKIEKLAIRTLFSKTSLGLENYDRTREKVKFQFREMEDRFRSKMTDFVAPDSKNMVFTEDLKNMLYLAEGNDEDLQLLEKMMLKYKEQNSELRFGSFIFGPVIMRTYHTLNKPKEALKAFNNPALKGMFDQLGSFIFGP
;
A
#
# COMPACT_ATOMS: atom_id res chain seq x y z
N MET A 1 17.43 41.06 -54.24
CA MET A 1 17.87 39.70 -53.83
C MET A 1 18.09 39.76 -52.32
N SER A 2 17.02 39.71 -51.53
CA SER A 2 16.45 38.52 -50.86
C SER A 2 17.43 37.80 -49.92
N LEU A 3 17.22 37.94 -48.60
CA LEU A 3 17.05 36.83 -47.64
C LEU A 3 16.80 37.39 -46.23
N THR A 4 15.57 37.87 -46.00
CA THR A 4 15.03 38.17 -44.68
C THR A 4 14.18 36.96 -44.25
N SER A 5 14.70 36.08 -43.40
CA SER A 5 13.87 35.11 -42.65
C SER A 5 14.67 34.42 -41.56
N ARG A 6 14.77 35.07 -40.40
CA ARG A 6 15.07 34.43 -39.12
C ARG A 6 14.09 34.93 -38.06
N LYS A 7 12.79 34.72 -38.30
CA LYS A 7 11.71 34.88 -37.31
C LYS A 7 10.55 33.93 -37.60
N LEU A 8 10.79 32.62 -37.54
CA LEU A 8 9.72 31.61 -37.60
C LEU A 8 10.04 30.37 -36.75
N PHE A 9 10.42 30.57 -35.48
CA PHE A 9 10.53 29.45 -34.52
C PHE A 9 10.13 29.90 -33.10
N SER A 10 9.05 30.67 -32.98
CA SER A 10 8.54 31.11 -31.66
C SER A 10 7.01 31.18 -31.58
N SER A 11 6.28 30.38 -32.36
CA SER A 11 4.81 30.39 -32.28
C SER A 11 4.14 29.12 -32.83
N CYS A 12 4.50 27.94 -32.32
CA CYS A 12 3.56 26.81 -32.32
C CYS A 12 4.13 25.67 -31.48
N LEU A 13 4.01 25.79 -30.16
CA LEU A 13 3.92 24.65 -29.23
C LEU A 13 3.34 25.19 -27.91
N GLN A 14 2.26 25.98 -28.01
CA GLN A 14 1.30 25.99 -26.92
C GLN A 14 0.63 24.61 -26.98
N LEU A 15 1.21 23.66 -26.24
CA LEU A 15 0.54 22.40 -25.97
C LEU A 15 -0.83 22.78 -25.40
N PRO A 16 -1.95 22.33 -26.00
CA PRO A 16 -3.26 22.59 -25.44
C PRO A 16 -3.23 22.09 -24.00
N LYS A 17 -3.71 22.94 -23.08
CA LYS A 17 -3.94 22.55 -21.69
C LYS A 17 -4.83 21.30 -21.77
N ILE A 18 -4.27 20.14 -21.44
CA ILE A 18 -5.04 18.89 -21.39
C ILE A 18 -6.06 19.10 -20.28
N GLU A 19 -7.25 19.59 -20.64
CA GLU A 19 -8.42 19.54 -19.80
C GLU A 19 -8.69 18.07 -19.57
N LYS A 20 -8.23 17.55 -18.42
CA LYS A 20 -8.37 16.17 -17.93
C LYS A 20 -9.20 15.28 -18.87
N LEU A 21 -8.58 14.86 -19.98
CA LEU A 21 -9.17 13.88 -20.88
C LEU A 21 -9.42 12.67 -20.00
N ALA A 22 -10.70 12.31 -19.85
CA ALA A 22 -11.18 11.37 -18.85
C ALA A 22 -10.19 10.23 -18.62
N ILE A 23 -9.56 10.19 -17.45
CA ILE A 23 -8.67 9.11 -17.07
C ILE A 23 -9.56 7.88 -16.87
N ARG A 24 -9.62 7.01 -17.87
CA ARG A 24 -10.30 5.72 -17.77
C ARG A 24 -9.39 4.79 -16.98
N THR A 25 -9.73 4.57 -15.72
CA THR A 25 -9.05 3.55 -14.91
C THR A 25 -9.48 2.17 -15.41
N LEU A 26 -8.52 1.25 -15.56
CA LEU A 26 -8.82 -0.13 -15.97
C LEU A 26 -9.69 -0.87 -14.95
N PHE A 27 -9.64 -0.44 -13.69
CA PHE A 27 -10.42 -1.01 -12.60
C PHE A 27 -11.21 0.06 -11.86
N SER A 28 -12.40 -0.31 -11.39
CA SER A 28 -13.18 0.50 -10.46
C SER A 28 -12.65 0.35 -9.02
N LYS A 29 -12.97 1.32 -8.14
CA LYS A 29 -12.62 1.22 -6.71
C LYS A 29 -13.20 -0.04 -6.06
N THR A 30 -14.43 -0.38 -6.41
CA THR A 30 -15.13 -1.60 -5.95
C THR A 30 -14.41 -2.86 -6.43
N SER A 31 -14.01 -2.93 -7.70
CA SER A 31 -13.26 -4.07 -8.26
C SER A 31 -11.90 -4.27 -7.59
N LEU A 32 -11.24 -3.18 -7.18
CA LEU A 32 -10.00 -3.24 -6.39
C LEU A 32 -10.24 -3.56 -4.91
N GLY A 33 -11.50 -3.54 -4.45
CA GLY A 33 -11.89 -3.77 -3.06
C GLY A 33 -11.56 -2.60 -2.12
N LEU A 34 -11.37 -1.39 -2.65
CA LEU A 34 -11.01 -0.21 -1.87
C LEU A 34 -12.13 0.24 -0.94
N GLU A 35 -13.39 0.19 -1.38
CA GLU A 35 -14.53 0.62 -0.56
C GLU A 35 -14.71 -0.22 0.72
N ASN A 36 -14.54 -1.54 0.59
CA ASN A 36 -14.58 -2.44 1.74
C ASN A 36 -13.39 -2.23 2.67
N TYR A 37 -12.22 -1.93 2.10
CA TYR A 37 -11.02 -1.58 2.87
C TYR A 37 -11.24 -0.28 3.65
N ASP A 38 -11.71 0.79 3.01
CA ASP A 38 -11.92 2.10 3.64
C ASP A 38 -12.95 2.00 4.77
N ARG A 39 -14.08 1.33 4.55
CA ARG A 39 -15.09 1.08 5.59
C ARG A 39 -14.53 0.29 6.78
N THR A 40 -13.65 -0.69 6.53
CA THR A 40 -13.02 -1.47 7.60
C THR A 40 -12.01 -0.62 8.36
N ARG A 41 -11.23 0.18 7.63
CA ARG A 41 -10.28 1.13 8.19
C ARG A 41 -10.96 2.11 9.14
N GLU A 42 -12.06 2.72 8.72
CA GLU A 42 -12.84 3.64 9.57
C GLU A 42 -13.33 2.96 10.86
N LYS A 43 -13.83 1.74 10.76
CA LYS A 43 -14.28 0.95 11.93
C LYS A 43 -13.13 0.67 12.90
N VAL A 44 -11.99 0.21 12.40
CA VAL A 44 -10.83 -0.11 13.25
C VAL A 44 -10.27 1.17 13.88
N LYS A 45 -10.16 2.26 13.13
CA LYS A 45 -9.78 3.56 13.70
C LYS A 45 -10.71 4.00 14.82
N PHE A 46 -12.02 3.87 14.61
CA PHE A 46 -12.99 4.20 15.64
C PHE A 46 -12.83 3.32 16.89
N GLN A 47 -12.56 2.02 16.74
CA GLN A 47 -12.30 1.10 17.85
C GLN A 47 -11.02 1.46 18.63
N PHE A 48 -9.99 1.96 17.94
CA PHE A 48 -8.68 2.28 18.52
C PHE A 48 -8.51 3.74 18.95
N ARG A 49 -9.55 4.58 18.81
CA ARG A 49 -9.51 6.03 19.05
C ARG A 49 -8.85 6.48 20.36
N GLU A 50 -8.87 5.66 21.40
CA GLU A 50 -8.32 5.95 22.73
C GLU A 50 -7.07 5.13 23.07
N MET A 51 -6.66 4.20 22.20
CA MET A 51 -5.59 3.24 22.47
C MET A 51 -4.58 3.08 21.33
N GLU A 52 -4.66 3.93 20.29
CA GLU A 52 -3.76 3.91 19.14
C GLU A 52 -2.29 3.99 19.53
N ASP A 53 -1.94 4.94 20.40
CA ASP A 53 -0.56 5.16 20.84
C ASP A 53 -0.04 3.97 21.66
N ARG A 54 -0.89 3.42 22.53
CA ARG A 54 -0.56 2.22 23.33
C ARG A 54 -0.35 1.02 22.42
N PHE A 55 -1.17 0.88 21.37
CA PHE A 55 -1.02 -0.18 20.40
C PHE A 55 0.29 -0.04 19.63
N ARG A 56 0.62 1.15 19.10
CA ARG A 56 1.91 1.40 18.40
C ARG A 56 3.12 1.15 19.28
N SER A 57 3.08 1.60 20.53
CA SER A 57 4.15 1.34 21.51
C SER A 57 4.34 -0.17 21.70
N LYS A 58 3.26 -0.90 21.95
CA LYS A 58 3.31 -2.37 22.09
C LYS A 58 3.86 -3.04 20.83
N MET A 59 3.43 -2.63 19.64
CA MET A 59 3.92 -3.20 18.39
C MET A 59 5.40 -2.89 18.15
N THR A 60 5.86 -1.71 18.55
CA THR A 60 7.28 -1.35 18.51
C THR A 60 8.11 -2.28 19.39
N ASP A 61 7.65 -2.57 20.60
CA ASP A 61 8.30 -3.53 21.50
C ASP A 61 8.29 -4.95 20.92
N PHE A 62 7.23 -5.31 20.18
CA PHE A 62 7.11 -6.63 19.57
C PHE A 62 8.09 -6.83 18.43
N VAL A 63 8.43 -5.79 17.68
CA VAL A 63 9.37 -5.87 16.56
C VAL A 63 10.81 -5.50 16.91
N ALA A 64 11.09 -5.19 18.19
CA ALA A 64 12.45 -4.96 18.64
C ALA A 64 13.34 -6.21 18.41
N PRO A 65 14.64 -6.04 18.11
CA PRO A 65 15.54 -7.16 17.74
C PRO A 65 15.57 -8.30 18.76
N ASP A 66 15.58 -7.97 20.06
CA ASP A 66 15.67 -8.96 21.15
C ASP A 66 14.29 -9.45 21.62
N SER A 67 13.22 -9.04 20.95
CA SER A 67 11.85 -9.33 21.37
C SER A 67 11.44 -10.75 21.03
N LYS A 68 11.11 -11.53 22.06
CA LYS A 68 10.52 -12.87 21.92
C LYS A 68 9.02 -12.84 21.60
N ASN A 69 8.41 -11.66 21.56
CA ASN A 69 6.99 -11.52 21.28
C ASN A 69 6.68 -11.87 19.82
N MET A 70 5.50 -12.46 19.62
CA MET A 70 4.99 -12.81 18.29
C MET A 70 4.06 -11.73 17.76
N VAL A 71 4.08 -11.51 16.44
CA VAL A 71 3.12 -10.64 15.76
C VAL A 71 2.01 -11.54 15.24
N PHE A 72 0.80 -11.41 15.76
CA PHE A 72 -0.31 -12.23 15.28
C PHE A 72 -1.00 -11.60 14.08
N THR A 73 -1.82 -12.40 13.40
CA THR A 73 -2.58 -11.96 12.22
C THR A 73 -3.42 -10.71 12.50
N GLU A 74 -4.08 -10.63 13.66
CA GLU A 74 -4.89 -9.46 14.02
C GLU A 74 -4.03 -8.23 14.34
N ASP A 75 -2.83 -8.39 14.90
CA ASP A 75 -1.90 -7.28 15.14
C ASP A 75 -1.49 -6.62 13.82
N LEU A 76 -1.07 -7.41 12.84
CA LEU A 76 -0.68 -6.89 11.53
C LEU A 76 -1.86 -6.28 10.76
N LYS A 77 -3.04 -6.91 10.81
CA LYS A 77 -4.27 -6.34 10.23
C LYS A 77 -4.61 -4.99 10.85
N ASN A 78 -4.60 -4.89 12.17
CA ASN A 78 -4.92 -3.64 12.86
C ASN A 78 -3.90 -2.55 12.49
N MET A 79 -2.60 -2.86 12.47
CA MET A 79 -1.58 -1.91 12.05
C MET A 79 -1.79 -1.42 10.61
N LEU A 80 -2.18 -2.30 9.67
CA LEU A 80 -2.48 -1.94 8.28
C LEU A 80 -3.64 -0.94 8.16
N TYR A 81 -4.65 -1.05 9.02
CA TYR A 81 -5.76 -0.11 9.04
C TYR A 81 -5.41 1.19 9.78
N LEU A 82 -4.62 1.13 10.85
CA LEU A 82 -4.27 2.29 11.66
C LEU A 82 -3.20 3.19 11.05
N ALA A 83 -2.31 2.66 10.21
CA ALA A 83 -1.22 3.43 9.61
C ALA A 83 -1.71 4.73 8.94
N GLU A 84 -1.04 5.86 9.20
CA GLU A 84 -1.37 7.19 8.66
C GLU A 84 -0.39 7.70 7.58
N GLY A 85 0.61 6.90 7.22
CA GLY A 85 1.55 7.22 6.14
C GLY A 85 2.67 8.21 6.52
N ASN A 86 2.82 8.50 7.82
CA ASN A 86 4.05 9.05 8.37
C ASN A 86 5.18 8.00 8.33
N ASP A 87 6.44 8.44 8.46
CA ASP A 87 7.57 7.54 8.30
C ASP A 87 7.66 6.52 9.44
N GLU A 88 7.20 6.89 10.65
CA GLU A 88 7.15 6.03 11.82
C GLU A 88 6.23 4.82 11.60
N ASP A 89 5.01 5.03 11.12
CA ASP A 89 4.05 3.96 10.85
C ASP A 89 4.54 3.08 9.71
N LEU A 90 5.15 3.67 8.67
CA LEU A 90 5.67 2.91 7.52
C LEU A 90 6.84 2.02 7.93
N GLN A 91 7.75 2.51 8.77
CA GLN A 91 8.85 1.72 9.32
C GLN A 91 8.35 0.62 10.26
N LEU A 92 7.40 0.93 11.14
CA LEU A 92 6.81 -0.05 12.05
C LEU A 92 6.10 -1.15 11.25
N LEU A 93 5.32 -0.78 10.23
CA LEU A 93 4.63 -1.71 9.35
C LEU A 93 5.62 -2.63 8.60
N GLU A 94 6.71 -2.09 8.06
CA GLU A 94 7.77 -2.87 7.40
C GLU A 94 8.37 -3.91 8.37
N LYS A 95 8.72 -3.50 9.59
CA LYS A 95 9.25 -4.40 10.63
C LYS A 95 8.24 -5.49 11.03
N MET A 96 6.96 -5.13 11.19
CA MET A 96 5.90 -6.09 11.52
C MET A 96 5.69 -7.10 10.40
N MET A 97 5.70 -6.68 9.13
CA MET A 97 5.58 -7.59 7.99
C MET A 97 6.75 -8.58 7.92
N LEU A 98 7.98 -8.09 8.11
CA LEU A 98 9.18 -8.94 8.12
C LEU A 98 9.11 -9.97 9.24
N LYS A 99 8.82 -9.53 10.47
CA LYS A 99 8.70 -10.40 11.64
C LYS A 99 7.58 -11.43 11.48
N TYR A 100 6.41 -11.02 11.00
CA TYR A 100 5.29 -11.92 10.72
C TYR A 100 5.67 -12.98 9.67
N LYS A 101 6.39 -12.57 8.61
CA LYS A 101 6.79 -13.47 7.53
C LYS A 101 7.81 -14.51 7.99
N GLU A 102 8.77 -14.09 8.82
CA GLU A 102 9.76 -14.97 9.44
C GLU A 102 9.08 -16.02 10.31
N GLN A 103 8.15 -15.59 11.18
CA GLN A 103 7.36 -16.45 12.07
C GLN A 103 6.50 -17.50 11.33
N ASN A 104 5.95 -17.13 10.17
CA ASN A 104 5.01 -17.97 9.42
C ASN A 104 5.64 -18.61 8.18
N SER A 105 6.98 -18.69 8.11
CA SER A 105 7.71 -19.21 6.95
C SER A 105 7.40 -20.69 6.65
N GLU A 106 6.99 -21.47 7.65
CA GLU A 106 6.68 -22.91 7.56
C GLU A 106 5.17 -23.24 7.44
N LEU A 107 4.27 -22.29 7.75
CA LEU A 107 2.82 -22.52 7.83
C LEU A 107 2.09 -21.93 6.62
N ARG A 108 1.98 -22.71 5.53
CA ARG A 108 1.35 -22.27 4.27
C ARG A 108 -0.14 -22.64 4.10
N PHE A 109 -0.75 -23.37 5.01
CA PHE A 109 -2.16 -23.80 4.86
C PHE A 109 -3.10 -22.98 5.74
N GLY A 110 -4.05 -22.27 5.12
CA GLY A 110 -5.16 -21.58 5.81
C GLY A 110 -4.83 -20.21 6.43
N SER A 111 -3.64 -19.64 6.19
CA SER A 111 -3.25 -18.33 6.71
C SER A 111 -3.89 -17.18 5.93
N PHE A 112 -4.14 -16.07 6.64
CA PHE A 112 -4.80 -14.88 6.08
C PHE A 112 -4.02 -14.27 4.91
N ILE A 113 -4.77 -13.76 3.92
CA ILE A 113 -4.27 -13.16 2.68
C ILE A 113 -3.89 -11.69 2.92
N PHE A 114 -2.59 -11.42 3.15
CA PHE A 114 -2.10 -10.07 3.42
C PHE A 114 -1.82 -9.21 2.18
N GLY A 115 -1.31 -9.79 1.09
CA GLY A 115 -0.85 -9.04 -0.09
C GLY A 115 -1.83 -7.97 -0.58
N PRO A 116 -3.11 -8.31 -0.87
CA PRO A 116 -4.10 -7.32 -1.28
C PRO A 116 -4.37 -6.24 -0.23
N VAL A 117 -4.37 -6.58 1.07
CA VAL A 117 -4.61 -5.60 2.14
C VAL A 117 -3.45 -4.62 2.22
N ILE A 118 -2.20 -5.11 2.20
CA ILE A 118 -0.99 -4.29 2.19
C ILE A 118 -0.99 -3.31 1.01
N MET A 119 -1.32 -3.80 -0.20
CA MET A 119 -1.35 -2.95 -1.38
C MET A 119 -2.46 -1.89 -1.31
N ARG A 120 -3.62 -2.24 -0.73
CA ARG A 120 -4.70 -1.25 -0.47
C ARG A 120 -4.27 -0.22 0.58
N THR A 121 -3.55 -0.63 1.62
CA THR A 121 -3.00 0.31 2.61
C THR A 121 -2.08 1.33 1.95
N TYR A 122 -1.07 0.89 1.19
CA TYR A 122 -0.20 1.83 0.50
C TYR A 122 -0.92 2.68 -0.55
N HIS A 123 -1.92 2.12 -1.23
CA HIS A 123 -2.77 2.88 -2.15
C HIS A 123 -3.54 4.00 -1.43
N THR A 124 -4.23 3.69 -0.33
CA THR A 124 -4.99 4.67 0.47
C THR A 124 -4.09 5.74 1.07
N LEU A 125 -2.86 5.39 1.45
CA LEU A 125 -1.86 6.33 1.97
C LEU A 125 -1.12 7.13 0.87
N ASN A 126 -1.39 6.84 -0.40
CA ASN A 126 -0.68 7.41 -1.54
C ASN A 126 0.85 7.22 -1.46
N LYS A 127 1.28 5.99 -1.12
CA LYS A 127 2.67 5.56 -0.93
C LYS A 127 3.11 4.51 -1.96
N PRO A 128 3.11 4.83 -3.28
CA PRO A 128 3.39 3.85 -4.33
C PRO A 128 4.86 3.40 -4.35
N LYS A 129 5.81 4.24 -3.88
CA LYS A 129 7.23 3.89 -3.85
C LYS A 129 7.51 2.84 -2.78
N GLU A 130 6.88 3.01 -1.63
CA GLU A 130 6.94 2.12 -0.48
C GLU A 130 6.24 0.79 -0.80
N ALA A 131 5.10 0.84 -1.50
CA ALA A 131 4.45 -0.35 -2.04
C ALA A 131 5.40 -1.16 -2.94
N LEU A 132 6.07 -0.48 -3.88
CA LEU A 132 7.01 -1.11 -4.79
C LEU A 132 8.24 -1.67 -4.07
N LYS A 133 8.77 -0.94 -3.07
CA LYS A 133 9.86 -1.40 -2.22
C LYS A 133 9.47 -2.68 -1.47
N ALA A 134 8.29 -2.72 -0.85
CA ALA A 134 7.79 -3.88 -0.13
C ALA A 134 7.54 -5.07 -1.06
N PHE A 135 6.93 -4.84 -2.22
CA PHE A 135 6.65 -5.88 -3.22
C PHE A 135 7.93 -6.53 -3.75
N ASN A 136 8.99 -5.75 -3.97
CA ASN A 136 10.28 -6.24 -4.44
C ASN A 136 11.21 -6.73 -3.32
N ASN A 137 10.78 -6.66 -2.05
CA ASN A 137 11.63 -7.08 -0.94
C ASN A 137 11.73 -8.62 -0.91
N PRO A 138 12.92 -9.22 -1.09
CA PRO A 138 13.07 -10.67 -1.11
C PRO A 138 12.70 -11.34 0.23
N ALA A 139 12.81 -10.62 1.35
CA ALA A 139 12.41 -11.13 2.66
C ALA A 139 10.88 -11.26 2.80
N LEU A 140 10.10 -10.59 1.95
CA LEU A 140 8.64 -10.67 1.90
C LEU A 140 8.12 -11.60 0.78
N LYS A 141 9.00 -12.37 0.12
CA LYS A 141 8.62 -13.33 -0.92
C LYS A 141 7.53 -14.30 -0.42
N GLY A 142 6.50 -14.55 -1.21
CA GLY A 142 5.34 -15.35 -0.77
C GLY A 142 4.18 -14.53 -0.19
N MET A 143 4.44 -13.32 0.33
CA MET A 143 3.38 -12.48 0.91
C MET A 143 2.45 -11.90 -0.16
N PHE A 144 2.95 -11.74 -1.39
CA PHE A 144 2.23 -11.15 -2.52
C PHE A 144 1.94 -12.14 -3.67
N ASP A 145 2.27 -13.43 -3.49
CA ASP A 145 2.21 -14.46 -4.56
C ASP A 145 0.77 -14.85 -4.97
N GLN A 146 -0.23 -14.25 -4.35
CA GLN A 146 -1.63 -14.56 -4.56
C GLN A 146 -2.16 -13.80 -5.77
N LEU A 147 -1.79 -14.31 -6.94
CA LEU A 147 -2.28 -13.82 -8.22
C LEU A 147 -3.67 -14.39 -8.48
N GLY A 148 -4.69 -13.54 -8.40
CA GLY A 148 -6.01 -13.82 -8.95
C GLY A 148 -6.06 -13.32 -10.39
N SER A 149 -6.32 -14.21 -11.36
CA SER A 149 -6.67 -13.80 -12.71
C SER A 149 -8.17 -13.55 -12.79
N PHE A 150 -8.59 -12.45 -13.41
CA PHE A 150 -9.99 -12.23 -13.72
C PHE A 150 -10.27 -12.89 -15.07
N ILE A 151 -11.16 -13.88 -15.08
CA ILE A 151 -11.74 -14.36 -16.32
C ILE A 151 -12.68 -13.25 -16.80
N PHE A 152 -12.33 -12.58 -17.90
CA PHE A 152 -13.29 -11.81 -18.66
C PHE A 152 -14.29 -12.81 -19.25
N GLY A 153 -15.43 -12.98 -18.55
CA GLY A 153 -16.56 -13.72 -19.09
C GLY A 153 -17.15 -13.00 -20.30
N PRO A 154 -17.76 -13.74 -21.24
CA PRO A 154 -18.33 -13.20 -22.47
C PRO A 154 -19.47 -12.20 -22.23
#